data_AF-A0A7L3NED6-F1
#
_entry.id   AF-A0A7L3NED6-F1
#
_cell.length_a   1.000
_cell.length_b   1.000
_cell.length_c   1.000
_cell.angle_alpha   90.00
_cell.angle_beta   90.00
_cell.angle_gamma   90.00
#
_symmetry.space_group_name_H-M   'P 1'
#
loop_
_entity.id
_entity.type
_entity.pdbx_description
1 polymer ?
#
loop_
_entity_poly.entity_id
_entity_poly.type
_entity_poly.pdbx_seq_one_letter_code
_entity_poly.pdbx_strand_id
1 'polypeptide(L)'
;VFFRYMSQGKHAEARELMYSGALLFFSHNQQNSASDLSMLVLESLEKSDAKVADDLLEHLAKLFSLMDPNSPERVAFVSRALKWSSGGSGKLGHPKLHQLLAITLWKEQNYSESRYHFLHSTDGEGCANMLVEYSSSRGYRSEVDMFVAQAVLQFLCLKNKTSASVVFTTYTQKHPSIEKGPPFVQPLLNFIWFLLLAVDGGKLTVFTVLCEQYQPSLKRDPMYNEYLDRIGQLFFGVPPKQTSSYGGLLGNLLNSLMGTGEDDDTEDGQEDSSPIELD
;
A
#
# COMPACT_ATOMS: atom_id res chain seq x y z
N VAL A 1 4.80 13.37 32.60
CA VAL A 1 4.50 12.01 33.14
C VAL A 1 5.01 10.91 32.21
N PHE A 2 4.73 10.98 30.91
CA PHE A 2 5.25 10.05 29.89
C PHE A 2 6.75 9.72 30.06
N PHE A 3 7.63 10.72 29.96
CA PHE A 3 9.09 10.51 30.06
C PHE A 3 9.53 9.87 31.39
N ARG A 4 8.80 10.13 32.49
CA ARG A 4 9.05 9.50 33.79
C ARG A 4 8.68 8.01 33.78
N TYR A 5 7.62 7.62 33.09
CA TYR A 5 7.27 6.20 32.94
C TYR A 5 8.22 5.49 31.99
N MET A 6 8.59 6.14 30.88
CA MET A 6 9.60 5.63 29.95
C MET A 6 10.95 5.38 30.64
N SER A 7 11.44 6.31 31.48
CA SER A 7 12.71 6.12 32.21
C SER A 7 12.66 5.04 33.29
N GLN A 8 11.45 4.65 33.73
CA GLN A 8 11.22 3.56 34.67
C GLN A 8 11.00 2.21 33.98
N GLY A 9 11.09 2.14 32.64
CA GLY A 9 10.78 0.92 31.87
C GLY A 9 9.28 0.60 31.80
N LYS A 10 8.40 1.50 32.25
CA LYS A 10 6.94 1.34 32.27
C LYS A 10 6.33 1.76 30.93
N HIS A 11 6.77 1.10 29.86
CA HIS A 11 6.41 1.48 28.49
C HIS A 11 4.91 1.27 28.22
N ALA A 12 4.33 0.15 28.67
CA ALA A 12 2.91 -0.12 28.46
C ALA A 12 2.00 0.92 29.13
N GLU A 13 2.31 1.31 30.38
CA GLU A 13 1.56 2.33 31.11
C GLU A 13 1.75 3.73 30.51
N ALA A 14 2.96 4.03 30.02
CA ALA A 14 3.21 5.27 29.29
C ALA A 14 2.35 5.33 28.02
N ARG A 15 2.35 4.25 27.23
CA ARG A 15 1.57 4.12 25.99
C ARG A 15 0.08 4.25 26.24
N GLU A 16 -0.46 3.55 27.23
CA GLU A 16 -1.88 3.59 27.57
C GLU A 16 -2.34 4.99 27.99
N LEU A 17 -1.52 5.68 28.78
CA LEU A 17 -1.79 7.06 29.17
C LEU A 17 -1.78 8.02 27.98
N MET A 18 -0.83 7.87 27.04
CA MET A 18 -0.79 8.71 25.84
C MET A 18 -1.95 8.41 24.89
N TYR A 19 -2.30 7.13 24.72
CA TYR A 19 -3.43 6.71 23.91
C TYR A 19 -4.75 7.29 24.45
N SER A 20 -5.04 7.08 25.73
CA SER A 20 -6.22 7.62 26.40
C SER A 20 -6.26 9.15 26.35
N GLY A 21 -5.12 9.81 26.54
CA GLY A 21 -4.99 11.27 26.44
C GLY A 21 -5.25 11.79 25.02
N ALA A 22 -4.74 11.10 24.00
CA ALA A 22 -4.97 11.45 22.60
C ALA A 22 -6.46 11.36 22.26
N LEU A 23 -7.13 10.27 22.66
CA LEU A 23 -8.58 10.12 22.47
C LEU A 23 -9.37 11.23 23.15
N LEU A 24 -8.98 11.64 24.36
CA LEU A 24 -9.62 12.75 25.07
C LEU A 24 -9.43 14.07 24.30
N PHE A 25 -8.22 14.38 23.84
CA PHE A 25 -7.97 15.59 23.05
C PHE A 25 -8.73 15.60 21.72
N PHE A 26 -8.82 14.45 21.03
CA PHE A 26 -9.69 14.32 19.86
C PHE A 26 -11.16 14.63 20.19
N SER A 27 -11.69 14.14 21.33
CA SER A 27 -13.08 14.44 21.73
C SER A 27 -13.35 15.91 22.05
N HIS A 28 -12.30 16.69 22.34
CA HIS A 28 -12.36 18.14 22.56
C HIS A 28 -11.86 18.95 21.34
N ASN A 29 -11.70 18.30 20.19
CA ASN A 29 -11.20 18.90 18.94
C ASN A 29 -9.82 19.59 19.06
N GLN A 30 -8.99 19.14 20.00
CA GLN A 30 -7.61 19.60 20.19
C GLN A 30 -6.66 18.78 19.31
N GLN A 31 -6.76 18.94 17.99
CA GLN A 31 -6.08 18.12 16.98
C GLN A 31 -4.56 18.06 17.18
N ASN A 32 -3.88 19.21 17.31
CA ASN A 32 -2.43 19.26 17.43
C ASN A 32 -1.93 18.48 18.66
N SER A 33 -2.52 18.73 19.83
CA SER A 33 -2.17 18.03 21.06
C SER A 33 -2.48 16.53 20.99
N ALA A 34 -3.58 16.15 20.33
CA ALA A 34 -3.91 14.74 20.13
C ALA A 34 -2.90 14.04 19.21
N SER A 35 -2.46 14.71 18.14
CA SER A 35 -1.42 14.22 17.24
C SER A 35 -0.06 14.08 17.92
N ASP A 36 0.33 15.05 18.76
CA ASP A 36 1.55 14.96 19.57
C ASP A 36 1.53 13.74 20.49
N LEU A 37 0.41 13.53 21.20
CA LEU A 37 0.26 12.34 22.06
C LEU A 37 0.25 11.04 21.26
N SER A 38 -0.32 11.04 20.05
CA SER A 38 -0.31 9.89 19.14
C SER A 38 1.11 9.53 18.69
N MET A 39 1.98 10.52 18.50
CA MET A 39 3.40 10.30 18.23
C MET A 39 4.15 9.72 19.44
N LEU A 40 3.76 10.11 20.67
CA LEU A 40 4.32 9.51 21.89
C LEU A 40 3.88 8.05 22.11
N VAL A 41 2.69 7.66 21.63
CA VAL A 41 2.28 6.25 21.57
C VAL A 41 3.26 5.46 20.70
N LEU A 42 3.60 5.95 19.51
CA LEU A 42 4.59 5.33 18.61
C LEU A 42 5.99 5.31 19.22
N GLU A 43 6.43 6.41 19.85
CA GLU A 43 7.74 6.45 20.52
C GLU A 43 7.86 5.38 21.62
N SER A 44 6.77 5.15 22.37
CA SER A 44 6.73 4.10 23.39
C SER A 44 6.84 2.70 22.77
N LEU A 45 6.17 2.48 21.64
CA LEU A 45 6.21 1.23 20.89
C LEU A 45 7.60 0.93 20.32
N GLU A 46 8.31 1.94 19.83
CA GLU A 46 9.65 1.80 19.25
C GLU A 46 10.74 1.58 20.32
N LYS A 47 10.63 2.25 21.46
CA LYS A 47 11.60 2.15 22.56
C LYS A 47 11.36 0.95 23.48
N SER A 48 10.35 0.13 23.19
CA SER A 48 10.08 -1.11 23.92
C SER A 48 10.20 -2.31 22.99
N ASP A 49 10.38 -3.51 23.53
CA ASP A 49 10.33 -4.76 22.77
C ASP A 49 8.88 -5.16 22.36
N ALA A 50 8.01 -4.16 22.16
CA ALA A 50 6.62 -4.38 21.80
C ALA A 50 6.52 -5.03 20.42
N LYS A 51 6.04 -6.26 20.39
CA LYS A 51 5.73 -6.96 19.15
C LYS A 51 4.45 -6.42 18.56
N VAL A 52 4.38 -6.44 17.23
CA VAL A 52 3.14 -6.13 16.50
C VAL A 52 2.06 -7.11 16.94
N ALA A 53 0.93 -6.57 17.38
CA ALA A 53 -0.24 -7.31 17.83
C ALA A 53 -1.50 -6.58 17.36
N ASP A 54 -2.59 -7.32 17.15
CA ASP A 54 -3.81 -6.81 16.52
C ASP A 54 -4.42 -5.62 17.28
N ASP A 55 -4.42 -5.66 18.61
CA ASP A 55 -4.90 -4.57 19.48
C ASP A 55 -4.11 -3.28 19.27
N LEU A 56 -2.79 -3.37 19.12
CA LEU A 56 -1.93 -2.21 18.86
C LEU A 56 -2.19 -1.63 17.47
N LEU A 57 -2.39 -2.48 16.47
CA LEU A 57 -2.73 -2.03 15.11
C LEU A 57 -4.10 -1.33 15.08
N GLU A 58 -5.08 -1.86 15.80
CA GLU A 58 -6.41 -1.25 15.96
C GLU A 58 -6.33 0.09 16.69
N HIS A 59 -5.52 0.21 17.75
CA HIS A 59 -5.28 1.48 18.43
C HIS A 59 -4.66 2.52 17.49
N LEU A 60 -3.62 2.17 16.73
CA LEU A 60 -3.00 3.09 15.78
C LEU A 60 -3.96 3.52 14.67
N ALA A 61 -4.72 2.57 14.12
CA ALA A 61 -5.75 2.89 13.12
C ALA A 61 -6.86 3.77 13.69
N LYS A 62 -7.23 3.56 14.96
CA LYS A 62 -8.22 4.41 15.64
C LYS A 62 -7.72 5.84 15.77
N LEU A 63 -6.47 6.06 16.18
CA LEU A 63 -5.87 7.39 16.24
C LEU A 63 -5.86 8.05 14.86
N PHE A 64 -5.42 7.33 13.82
CA PHE A 64 -5.45 7.81 12.44
C PHE A 64 -6.86 8.25 11.99
N SER A 65 -7.90 7.48 12.33
CA SER A 65 -9.28 7.80 11.95
C SER A 65 -9.86 9.05 12.61
N LEU A 66 -9.20 9.57 13.66
CA LEU A 66 -9.62 10.77 14.39
C LEU A 66 -8.81 12.02 14.01
N MET A 67 -7.67 11.83 13.33
CA MET A 67 -6.83 12.92 12.83
C MET A 67 -7.48 13.62 11.64
N ASP A 68 -7.28 14.93 11.53
CA ASP A 68 -7.70 15.71 10.36
C ASP A 68 -7.09 15.12 9.07
N PRO A 69 -7.91 14.72 8.07
CA PRO A 69 -7.44 14.19 6.78
C PRO A 69 -6.43 15.07 6.04
N ASN A 70 -6.45 16.39 6.27
CA ASN A 70 -5.60 17.35 5.55
C ASN A 70 -4.34 17.73 6.35
N SER A 71 -4.14 17.16 7.54
CA SER A 71 -3.03 17.53 8.41
C SER A 71 -1.72 16.84 8.01
N PRO A 72 -0.58 17.56 7.98
CA PRO A 72 0.73 16.93 7.76
C PRO A 72 1.10 15.94 8.87
N GLU A 73 0.60 16.16 10.10
CA GLU A 73 0.80 15.25 11.23
C GLU A 73 0.21 13.86 10.95
N ARG A 74 -0.92 13.78 10.24
CA ARG A 74 -1.54 12.50 9.86
C ARG A 74 -0.67 11.71 8.90
N VAL A 75 -0.01 12.37 7.95
CA VAL A 75 0.95 11.74 7.02
C VAL A 75 2.17 11.23 7.78
N ALA A 76 2.75 12.07 8.65
CA ALA A 76 3.90 11.70 9.48
C ALA A 76 3.59 10.52 10.41
N PHE A 77 2.39 10.51 11.01
CA PHE A 77 1.92 9.43 11.87
C PHE A 77 1.79 8.10 11.11
N VAL A 78 1.17 8.10 9.92
CA VAL A 78 1.04 6.88 9.09
C VAL A 78 2.40 6.32 8.70
N SER A 79 3.32 7.17 8.23
CA SER A 79 4.66 6.76 7.84
C SER A 79 5.40 6.08 9.01
N ARG A 80 5.39 6.71 10.18
CA ARG A 80 6.04 6.17 11.38
C ARG A 80 5.35 4.88 11.89
N ALA A 81 4.03 4.84 11.87
CA ALA A 81 3.25 3.66 12.27
C ALA A 81 3.51 2.46 11.36
N LEU A 82 3.57 2.67 10.04
CA LEU A 82 3.91 1.62 9.07
C LEU A 82 5.34 1.12 9.29
N LYS A 83 6.31 2.04 9.44
CA LYS A 83 7.71 1.70 9.74
C LYS A 83 7.82 0.82 10.99
N TRP A 84 7.18 1.21 12.10
CA TRP A 84 7.15 0.40 13.32
C TRP A 84 6.50 -0.98 13.07
N SER A 85 5.34 -1.00 12.40
CA SER A 85 4.59 -2.24 12.15
C SER A 85 5.31 -3.24 11.23
N SER A 86 6.34 -2.79 10.49
CA SER A 86 7.17 -3.66 9.67
C SER A 86 8.04 -4.63 10.51
N GLY A 87 8.26 -4.33 11.80
CA GLY A 87 9.09 -5.12 12.70
C GLY A 87 10.54 -5.29 12.22
N GLY A 88 11.05 -4.35 11.41
CA GLY A 88 12.40 -4.42 10.84
C GLY A 88 12.56 -5.43 9.70
N SER A 89 11.47 -5.99 9.17
CA SER A 89 11.51 -7.05 8.14
C SER A 89 11.79 -6.55 6.71
N GLY A 90 12.09 -5.25 6.53
CA GLY A 90 12.23 -4.62 5.21
C GLY A 90 10.93 -4.56 4.40
N LYS A 91 9.79 -4.92 5.01
CA LYS A 91 8.45 -4.81 4.43
C LYS A 91 7.86 -3.42 4.69
N LEU A 92 6.87 -3.03 3.91
CA LEU A 92 6.29 -1.68 3.90
C LEU A 92 5.28 -1.41 5.00
N GLY A 93 5.33 -2.20 6.06
CA GLY A 93 4.37 -2.22 7.14
C GLY A 93 3.57 -3.51 7.19
N HIS A 94 2.79 -3.64 8.26
CA HIS A 94 1.99 -4.83 8.50
C HIS A 94 0.72 -4.81 7.62
N PRO A 95 0.38 -5.90 6.91
CA PRO A 95 -0.78 -5.92 6.01
C PRO A 95 -2.12 -5.59 6.70
N LYS A 96 -2.27 -5.96 7.98
CA LYS A 96 -3.45 -5.62 8.78
C LYS A 96 -3.57 -4.11 9.05
N LEU A 97 -2.45 -3.42 9.28
CA LEU A 97 -2.47 -1.97 9.45
C LEU A 97 -2.88 -1.29 8.15
N HIS A 98 -2.27 -1.71 7.03
CA HIS A 98 -2.70 -1.27 5.70
C HIS A 98 -4.20 -1.48 5.48
N GLN A 99 -4.76 -2.65 5.81
CA GLN A 99 -6.21 -2.90 5.71
C GLN A 99 -7.04 -1.86 6.48
N LEU A 100 -6.69 -1.60 7.76
CA LEU A 100 -7.44 -0.67 8.61
C LEU A 100 -7.36 0.78 8.11
N LEU A 101 -6.19 1.21 7.64
CA LEU A 101 -5.99 2.51 7.00
C LEU A 101 -6.83 2.62 5.72
N ALA A 102 -6.80 1.59 4.87
CA ALA A 102 -7.53 1.54 3.60
C ALA A 102 -9.05 1.69 3.81
N ILE A 103 -9.60 0.98 4.78
CA ILE A 103 -11.03 1.05 5.14
C ILE A 103 -11.42 2.45 5.62
N THR A 104 -10.56 3.08 6.42
CA THR A 104 -10.80 4.45 6.91
C THR A 104 -10.77 5.45 5.76
N LEU A 105 -9.76 5.40 4.90
CA LEU A 105 -9.62 6.25 3.73
C LEU A 105 -10.76 6.05 2.72
N TRP A 106 -11.27 4.82 2.57
CA TRP A 106 -12.43 4.54 1.74
C TRP A 106 -13.67 5.26 2.28
N LYS A 107 -13.93 5.19 3.60
CA LYS A 107 -15.05 5.92 4.23
C LYS A 107 -14.93 7.44 4.05
N GLU A 108 -13.71 7.96 3.98
CA GLU A 108 -13.41 9.36 3.71
C GLU A 108 -13.45 9.72 2.21
N GLN A 109 -13.79 8.76 1.34
CA GLN A 109 -13.77 8.88 -0.13
C GLN A 109 -12.40 9.26 -0.71
N ASN A 110 -11.31 9.04 0.03
CA ASN A 110 -9.95 9.15 -0.47
C ASN A 110 -9.55 7.82 -1.15
N TYR A 111 -10.15 7.58 -2.33
CA TYR A 111 -9.99 6.32 -3.06
C TYR A 111 -8.55 6.05 -3.51
N SER A 112 -7.78 7.10 -3.85
CA SER A 112 -6.39 6.96 -4.29
C SER A 112 -5.53 6.31 -3.21
N GLU A 113 -5.53 6.91 -2.02
CA GLU A 113 -4.77 6.40 -0.88
C GLU A 113 -5.35 5.09 -0.35
N SER A 114 -6.68 4.97 -0.32
CA SER A 114 -7.35 3.71 0.04
C SER A 114 -6.90 2.54 -0.84
N ARG A 115 -6.82 2.74 -2.15
CA ARG A 115 -6.34 1.76 -3.12
C ARG A 115 -4.87 1.37 -2.86
N TYR A 116 -4.01 2.34 -2.58
CA TYR A 116 -2.62 2.08 -2.21
C TYR A 116 -2.52 1.16 -0.99
N HIS A 117 -3.22 1.49 0.09
CA HIS A 117 -3.20 0.67 1.29
C HIS A 117 -3.87 -0.70 1.09
N PHE A 118 -4.98 -0.79 0.36
CA PHE A 118 -5.59 -2.09 0.05
C PHE A 118 -4.64 -3.00 -0.74
N LEU A 119 -3.85 -2.44 -1.66
CA LEU A 119 -2.87 -3.19 -2.45
C LEU A 119 -1.78 -3.85 -1.57
N HIS A 120 -1.44 -3.22 -0.44
CA HIS A 120 -0.45 -3.71 0.54
C HIS A 120 -1.10 -4.52 1.68
N SER A 121 -2.42 -4.66 1.65
CA SER A 121 -3.17 -5.50 2.57
C SER A 121 -3.32 -6.94 2.05
N THR A 122 -3.97 -7.78 2.85
CA THR A 122 -4.45 -9.11 2.43
C THR A 122 -5.96 -9.13 2.15
N ASP A 123 -6.59 -7.97 2.01
CA ASP A 123 -8.03 -7.81 1.87
C ASP A 123 -8.46 -7.55 0.43
N GLY A 124 -8.44 -8.61 -0.39
CA GLY A 124 -8.89 -8.55 -1.77
C GLY A 124 -10.39 -8.24 -1.92
N GLU A 125 -11.22 -8.62 -0.94
CA GLU A 125 -12.67 -8.38 -1.00
C GLU A 125 -13.00 -6.91 -0.72
N GLY A 126 -12.43 -6.35 0.35
CA GLY A 126 -12.54 -4.93 0.66
C GLY A 126 -12.02 -4.06 -0.48
N CYS A 127 -10.87 -4.43 -1.07
CA CYS A 127 -10.33 -3.77 -2.25
C CYS A 127 -11.32 -3.77 -3.42
N ALA A 128 -11.93 -4.92 -3.73
CA ALA A 128 -12.90 -5.02 -4.82
C ALA A 128 -14.14 -4.16 -4.57
N ASN A 129 -14.70 -4.20 -3.37
CA ASN A 129 -15.88 -3.40 -3.02
C ASN A 129 -15.58 -1.90 -3.16
N MET A 130 -14.43 -1.46 -2.65
CA MET A 130 -13.96 -0.08 -2.81
C MET A 130 -13.78 0.29 -4.28
N LEU A 131 -13.17 -0.58 -5.09
CA LEU A 131 -12.99 -0.34 -6.51
C LEU A 131 -14.31 -0.26 -7.28
N VAL A 132 -15.33 -1.04 -6.91
CA VAL A 132 -16.68 -0.95 -7.53
C VAL A 132 -17.30 0.41 -7.27
N GLU A 133 -17.22 0.89 -6.02
CA GLU A 133 -17.70 2.23 -5.67
C GLU A 133 -16.90 3.30 -6.39
N TYR A 134 -15.57 3.16 -6.43
CA TYR A 134 -14.68 4.13 -7.04
C TYR A 134 -14.89 4.25 -8.56
N SER A 135 -14.94 3.12 -9.27
CA SER A 135 -15.17 3.10 -10.72
C SER A 135 -16.55 3.64 -11.08
N SER A 136 -17.58 3.33 -10.28
CA SER A 136 -18.95 3.81 -10.51
C SER A 136 -19.11 5.30 -10.22
N SER A 137 -18.38 5.82 -9.24
CA SER A 137 -18.52 7.20 -8.77
C SER A 137 -17.60 8.19 -9.50
N ARG A 138 -16.41 7.76 -9.91
CA ARG A 138 -15.34 8.62 -10.44
C ARG A 138 -14.74 8.14 -11.76
N GLY A 139 -15.00 6.91 -12.19
CA GLY A 139 -14.44 6.34 -13.41
C GLY A 139 -15.30 6.56 -14.65
N TYR A 140 -14.69 6.45 -15.83
CA TYR A 140 -15.45 6.43 -17.08
C TYR A 140 -16.03 5.03 -17.33
N ARG A 141 -17.20 4.96 -18.01
CA ARG A 141 -17.85 3.69 -18.36
C ARG A 141 -16.94 2.77 -19.19
N SER A 142 -16.05 3.35 -20.00
CA SER A 142 -15.06 2.64 -20.81
C SER A 142 -13.88 2.09 -20.02
N GLU A 143 -13.77 2.36 -18.71
CA GLU A 143 -12.64 1.96 -17.88
C GLU A 143 -13.01 0.89 -16.84
N VAL A 144 -14.28 0.49 -16.76
CA VAL A 144 -14.80 -0.45 -15.75
C VAL A 144 -13.94 -1.72 -15.63
N ASP A 145 -13.50 -2.28 -16.75
CA ASP A 145 -12.63 -3.46 -16.79
C ASP A 145 -11.15 -3.13 -16.49
N MET A 146 -10.72 -1.89 -16.73
CA MET A 146 -9.36 -1.42 -16.47
C MET A 146 -9.07 -1.25 -14.97
N PHE A 147 -10.06 -0.83 -14.17
CA PHE A 147 -9.90 -0.71 -12.70
C PHE A 147 -9.47 -2.03 -12.07
N VAL A 148 -10.18 -3.12 -12.38
CA VAL A 148 -9.86 -4.44 -11.84
C VAL A 148 -8.62 -5.04 -12.49
N ALA A 149 -8.39 -4.84 -13.79
CA ALA A 149 -7.19 -5.31 -14.46
C ALA A 149 -5.93 -4.70 -13.81
N GLN A 150 -5.93 -3.39 -13.58
CA GLN A 150 -4.81 -2.71 -12.94
C GLN A 150 -4.56 -3.23 -11.51
N ALA A 151 -5.61 -3.40 -10.71
CA ALA A 151 -5.49 -3.93 -9.35
C ALA A 151 -4.92 -5.36 -9.33
N VAL A 152 -5.45 -6.24 -10.19
CA VAL A 152 -4.99 -7.64 -10.30
C VAL A 152 -3.52 -7.70 -10.70
N LEU A 153 -3.12 -6.95 -11.74
CA LEU A 153 -1.73 -6.91 -12.20
C LEU A 153 -0.77 -6.42 -11.11
N GLN A 154 -1.16 -5.37 -10.36
CA GLN A 154 -0.35 -4.85 -9.26
C GLN A 154 -0.25 -5.85 -8.09
N PHE A 155 -1.34 -6.53 -7.71
CA PHE A 155 -1.27 -7.59 -6.69
C PHE A 155 -0.34 -8.74 -7.12
N LEU A 156 -0.36 -9.11 -8.40
CA LEU A 156 0.55 -10.13 -8.94
C LEU A 156 2.02 -9.66 -8.90
N CYS A 157 2.30 -8.38 -9.18
CA CYS A 157 3.64 -7.80 -9.01
C CYS A 157 4.14 -7.87 -7.55
N LEU A 158 3.23 -7.85 -6.56
CA LEU A 158 3.53 -8.04 -5.14
C LEU A 158 3.54 -9.53 -4.71
N LYS A 159 3.51 -10.47 -5.67
CA LYS A 159 3.40 -11.92 -5.42
C LYS A 159 2.14 -12.34 -4.64
N ASN A 160 1.12 -11.50 -4.57
CA ASN A 160 -0.12 -11.75 -3.82
C ASN A 160 -1.21 -12.35 -4.73
N LYS A 161 -1.01 -13.61 -5.15
CA LYS A 161 -1.96 -14.33 -6.03
C LYS A 161 -3.35 -14.47 -5.42
N THR A 162 -3.43 -14.68 -4.11
CA THR A 162 -4.68 -14.89 -3.39
C THR A 162 -5.56 -13.65 -3.47
N SER A 163 -5.01 -12.48 -3.12
CA SER A 163 -5.78 -11.22 -3.17
C SER A 163 -6.09 -10.82 -4.61
N ALA A 164 -5.18 -11.07 -5.56
CA ALA A 164 -5.41 -10.88 -6.99
C ALA A 164 -6.64 -11.69 -7.50
N SER A 165 -6.79 -12.93 -7.05
CA SER A 165 -7.93 -13.77 -7.43
C SER A 165 -9.23 -13.29 -6.77
N VAL A 166 -9.18 -13.01 -5.47
CA VAL A 166 -10.35 -12.53 -4.70
C VAL A 166 -10.86 -11.19 -5.22
N VAL A 167 -9.96 -10.24 -5.53
CA VAL A 167 -10.35 -8.93 -6.05
C VAL A 167 -11.03 -9.07 -7.40
N PHE A 168 -10.50 -9.91 -8.29
CA PHE A 168 -11.08 -10.15 -9.61
C PHE A 168 -12.48 -10.74 -9.52
N THR A 169 -12.63 -11.83 -8.75
CA THR A 169 -13.91 -12.52 -8.58
C THR A 169 -14.95 -11.61 -7.93
N THR A 170 -14.60 -10.94 -6.83
CA THR A 170 -15.53 -10.07 -6.11
C THR A 170 -15.96 -8.89 -6.97
N TYR A 171 -15.02 -8.22 -7.64
CA TYR A 171 -15.32 -7.05 -8.47
C TYR A 171 -16.23 -7.42 -9.64
N THR A 172 -15.88 -8.48 -10.39
CA THR A 172 -16.68 -8.91 -11.56
C THR A 172 -18.07 -9.40 -11.19
N GLN A 173 -18.26 -9.95 -9.99
CA GLN A 173 -19.57 -10.38 -9.50
C GLN A 173 -20.44 -9.22 -8.99
N LYS A 174 -19.83 -8.20 -8.38
CA LYS A 174 -20.56 -7.11 -7.71
C LYS A 174 -20.73 -5.86 -8.59
N HIS A 175 -19.90 -5.66 -9.62
CA HIS A 175 -19.95 -4.44 -10.42
C HIS A 175 -21.22 -4.39 -11.30
N PRO A 176 -22.03 -3.32 -11.23
CA PRO A 176 -23.35 -3.27 -11.90
C PRO A 176 -23.27 -3.30 -13.43
N SER A 177 -22.16 -2.80 -14.00
CA SER A 177 -21.94 -2.76 -15.46
C SER A 177 -21.25 -4.01 -16.04
N ILE A 178 -20.98 -5.03 -15.21
CA ILE A 178 -20.35 -6.28 -15.67
C ILE A 178 -21.40 -7.39 -15.65
N GLU A 179 -21.62 -8.00 -16.81
CA GLU A 179 -22.49 -9.17 -16.92
C GLU A 179 -21.83 -10.42 -16.33
N LYS A 180 -22.66 -11.42 -15.98
CA LYS A 180 -22.15 -12.68 -15.44
C LYS A 180 -21.18 -13.34 -16.43
N GLY A 181 -20.03 -13.77 -15.91
CA GLY A 181 -19.03 -14.55 -16.61
C GLY A 181 -18.19 -15.34 -15.59
N PRO A 182 -17.06 -15.94 -16.01
CA PRO A 182 -16.56 -16.03 -17.38
C PRO A 182 -17.35 -17.04 -18.27
N PRO A 183 -17.30 -16.91 -19.62
CA PRO A 183 -16.61 -15.87 -20.37
C PRO A 183 -17.35 -14.52 -20.27
N PHE A 184 -16.58 -13.43 -20.26
CA PHE A 184 -17.08 -12.06 -20.23
C PHE A 184 -17.18 -11.48 -21.65
N VAL A 185 -18.01 -10.46 -21.82
CA VAL A 185 -18.08 -9.70 -23.08
C VAL A 185 -16.79 -8.90 -23.30
N GLN A 186 -16.20 -8.37 -22.23
CA GLN A 186 -14.98 -7.57 -22.27
C GLN A 186 -13.75 -8.48 -22.45
N PRO A 187 -12.97 -8.32 -23.53
CA PRO A 187 -11.78 -9.14 -23.77
C PRO A 187 -10.72 -8.99 -22.66
N LEU A 188 -10.57 -7.79 -22.08
CA LEU A 188 -9.61 -7.55 -21.00
C LEU A 188 -9.94 -8.37 -19.74
N LEU A 189 -11.23 -8.55 -19.40
CA LEU A 189 -11.61 -9.39 -18.26
C LEU A 189 -11.31 -10.87 -18.52
N ASN A 190 -11.51 -11.35 -19.75
CA ASN A 190 -11.13 -12.70 -20.14
C ASN A 190 -9.61 -12.90 -20.07
N PHE A 191 -8.83 -11.91 -20.52
CA PHE A 191 -7.38 -11.92 -20.37
C PHE A 191 -6.98 -12.08 -18.90
N ILE A 192 -7.53 -11.25 -18.01
CA ILE A 192 -7.19 -11.29 -16.57
C ILE A 192 -7.61 -12.63 -15.95
N TRP A 193 -8.78 -13.16 -16.30
CA TRP A 193 -9.22 -14.47 -15.85
C TRP A 193 -8.23 -15.58 -16.27
N PHE A 194 -7.86 -15.65 -17.55
CA PHE A 194 -6.90 -16.63 -18.03
C PHE A 194 -5.50 -16.42 -17.47
N LEU A 195 -5.08 -15.17 -17.26
CA LEU A 195 -3.80 -14.82 -16.63
C LEU A 195 -3.73 -15.41 -15.22
N LEU A 196 -4.77 -15.22 -14.40
CA LEU A 196 -4.84 -15.79 -13.06
C LEU A 196 -4.70 -17.32 -13.09
N LEU A 197 -5.41 -18.00 -14.00
CA LEU A 197 -5.29 -19.45 -14.19
C LEU A 197 -3.88 -19.88 -14.63
N ALA A 198 -3.23 -19.11 -15.51
CA ALA A 198 -1.89 -19.41 -15.99
C ALA A 198 -0.82 -19.21 -14.90
N VAL A 199 -0.96 -18.17 -14.08
CA VAL A 199 -0.07 -17.88 -12.94
C VAL A 199 -0.23 -18.89 -11.81
N ASP A 200 -1.45 -19.34 -11.54
CA ASP A 200 -1.68 -20.40 -10.55
C ASP A 200 -1.11 -21.74 -11.01
N GLY A 201 -1.34 -22.10 -12.28
CA GLY A 201 -0.85 -23.34 -12.87
C GLY A 201 0.62 -23.33 -13.32
N GLY A 202 1.35 -22.22 -13.21
CA GLY A 202 2.75 -22.12 -13.64
C GLY A 202 2.98 -22.31 -15.15
N LYS A 203 1.98 -22.00 -15.98
CA LYS A 203 1.97 -22.29 -17.42
C LYS A 203 2.54 -21.13 -18.26
N LEU A 204 3.87 -21.05 -18.36
CA LEU A 204 4.56 -20.00 -19.14
C LEU A 204 4.09 -19.91 -20.60
N THR A 205 3.92 -21.04 -21.28
CA THR A 205 3.47 -21.04 -22.68
C THR A 205 2.10 -20.40 -22.85
N VAL A 206 1.18 -20.66 -21.92
CA VAL A 206 -0.15 -20.04 -21.90
C VAL A 206 -0.04 -18.54 -21.63
N PHE A 207 0.77 -18.14 -20.64
CA PHE A 207 1.03 -16.73 -20.35
C PHE A 207 1.52 -15.96 -21.59
N THR A 208 2.52 -16.48 -22.31
CA THR A 208 3.06 -15.84 -23.51
C THR A 208 2.00 -15.66 -24.60
N VAL A 209 1.24 -16.72 -24.90
CA VAL A 209 0.17 -16.66 -25.91
C VAL A 209 -0.92 -15.65 -25.51
N LEU A 210 -1.31 -15.61 -24.23
CA LEU A 210 -2.29 -14.62 -23.74
C LEU A 210 -1.80 -13.19 -23.96
N CYS A 211 -0.54 -12.90 -23.60
CA CYS A 211 0.05 -11.59 -23.76
C CYS A 211 0.10 -11.15 -25.24
N GLU A 212 0.33 -12.07 -26.17
CA GLU A 212 0.33 -11.80 -27.62
C GLU A 212 -1.08 -11.55 -28.18
N GLN A 213 -2.03 -12.44 -27.87
CA GLN A 213 -3.38 -12.40 -28.44
C GLN A 213 -4.20 -11.20 -27.93
N TYR A 214 -3.99 -10.78 -26.68
CA TYR A 214 -4.75 -9.68 -26.07
C TYR A 214 -4.06 -8.31 -26.18
N GLN A 215 -3.01 -8.16 -26.99
CA GLN A 215 -2.32 -6.88 -27.20
C GLN A 215 -3.24 -5.66 -27.44
N PRO A 216 -4.32 -5.75 -28.26
CA PRO A 216 -5.24 -4.62 -28.42
C PRO A 216 -5.91 -4.16 -27.13
N SER A 217 -6.21 -5.08 -26.21
CA SER A 217 -6.76 -4.76 -24.89
C SER A 217 -5.68 -4.24 -23.94
N LEU A 218 -4.48 -4.81 -24.01
CA LEU A 218 -3.36 -4.44 -23.14
C LEU A 218 -2.82 -3.04 -23.43
N LYS A 219 -2.85 -2.60 -24.69
CA LYS A 219 -2.40 -1.25 -25.10
C LYS A 219 -3.28 -0.10 -24.60
N ARG A 220 -4.42 -0.39 -23.96
CA ARG A 220 -5.29 0.64 -23.36
C ARG A 220 -4.65 1.32 -22.15
N ASP A 221 -3.77 0.61 -21.43
CA ASP A 221 -2.95 1.18 -20.36
C ASP A 221 -1.46 0.84 -20.66
N PRO A 222 -0.60 1.84 -20.91
CA PRO A 222 0.82 1.62 -21.16
C PRO A 222 1.52 0.78 -20.09
N MET A 223 1.07 0.86 -18.84
CA MET A 223 1.67 0.17 -17.69
C MET A 223 1.41 -1.33 -17.68
N TYR A 224 0.40 -1.84 -18.40
CA TYR A 224 0.05 -3.26 -18.34
C TYR A 224 1.18 -4.16 -18.84
N ASN A 225 1.86 -3.78 -19.92
CA ASN A 225 2.99 -4.56 -20.42
C ASN A 225 4.15 -4.58 -19.43
N GLU A 226 4.37 -3.49 -18.70
CA GLU A 226 5.40 -3.39 -17.66
C GLU A 226 5.09 -4.30 -16.47
N TYR A 227 3.83 -4.30 -16.01
CA TYR A 227 3.40 -5.25 -14.98
C TYR A 227 3.51 -6.69 -15.47
N LEU A 228 3.14 -6.99 -16.71
CA LEU A 228 3.22 -8.33 -17.27
C LEU A 228 4.66 -8.82 -17.41
N ASP A 229 5.60 -7.96 -17.81
CA ASP A 229 7.02 -8.31 -17.84
C ASP A 229 7.53 -8.64 -16.43
N ARG A 230 7.09 -7.89 -15.41
CA ARG A 230 7.42 -8.20 -14.01
C ARG A 230 6.79 -9.52 -13.54
N ILE A 231 5.52 -9.76 -13.85
CA ILE A 231 4.82 -11.02 -13.56
C ILE A 231 5.55 -12.19 -14.24
N GLY A 232 6.01 -11.99 -15.49
CA GLY A 232 6.85 -12.91 -16.26
C GLY A 232 8.11 -13.35 -15.49
N GLN A 233 8.85 -12.38 -14.98
CA GLN A 233 10.04 -12.62 -14.15
C GLN A 233 9.70 -13.34 -12.85
N LEU A 234 8.67 -12.87 -12.14
CA LEU A 234 8.36 -13.32 -10.78
C LEU A 234 7.80 -14.74 -10.71
N PHE A 235 6.95 -15.13 -11.68
CA PHE A 235 6.24 -16.41 -11.64
C PHE A 235 6.76 -17.44 -12.63
N PHE A 236 7.47 -17.01 -13.68
CA PHE A 236 7.95 -17.92 -14.73
C PHE A 236 9.44 -17.83 -15.01
N GLY A 237 10.18 -16.94 -14.33
CA GLY A 237 11.64 -16.81 -14.48
C GLY A 237 12.09 -16.28 -15.84
N VAL A 238 11.21 -15.58 -16.57
CA VAL A 238 11.57 -14.96 -17.86
C VAL A 238 12.60 -13.85 -17.61
N PRO A 239 13.69 -13.77 -18.39
CA PRO A 239 14.66 -12.70 -18.24
C PRO A 239 14.02 -11.32 -18.51
N PRO A 240 14.51 -10.24 -17.86
CA PRO A 240 14.02 -8.90 -18.11
C PRO A 240 14.18 -8.55 -19.59
N LYS A 241 13.12 -8.07 -20.25
CA LYS A 241 13.25 -7.53 -21.61
C LYS A 241 14.13 -6.29 -21.54
N GLN A 242 15.24 -6.27 -22.28
CA GLN A 242 16.05 -5.07 -22.39
C GLN A 242 15.29 -4.00 -23.18
N THR A 243 15.06 -2.87 -22.50
CA THR A 243 14.66 -1.55 -23.01
C THR A 243 13.27 -1.41 -23.63
N SER A 244 12.38 -0.76 -22.89
CA SER A 244 11.57 0.35 -23.41
C SER A 244 11.98 1.62 -22.64
N SER A 245 11.87 2.79 -23.27
CA SER A 245 12.28 4.10 -22.71
C SER A 245 11.56 4.50 -21.40
N TYR A 246 10.67 3.64 -20.89
CA TYR A 246 9.94 3.75 -19.62
C TYR A 246 10.56 2.91 -18.50
N GLY A 247 11.64 2.17 -18.74
CA GLY A 247 12.30 1.33 -17.73
C GLY A 247 12.79 2.09 -16.48
N GLY A 248 13.12 3.38 -16.60
CA GLY A 248 13.41 4.25 -15.45
C GLY A 248 12.16 4.63 -14.65
N LEU A 249 11.02 4.79 -15.32
CA LEU A 249 9.72 4.98 -14.66
C LEU A 249 9.29 3.71 -13.94
N LEU A 250 9.60 2.53 -14.47
CA LEU A 250 9.34 1.23 -13.83
C LEU A 250 10.15 1.05 -12.54
N GLY A 251 11.40 1.53 -12.50
CA GLY A 251 12.21 1.61 -11.27
C GLY A 251 11.53 2.50 -10.23
N ASN A 252 11.08 3.69 -10.63
CA ASN A 252 10.37 4.63 -9.75
C ASN A 252 8.96 4.15 -9.35
N LEU A 253 8.26 3.42 -10.22
CA LEU A 253 6.95 2.82 -9.95
C LEU A 253 7.08 1.58 -9.07
N LEU A 254 8.14 0.80 -9.22
CA LEU A 254 8.49 -0.26 -8.27
C LEU A 254 8.87 0.36 -6.94
N ASN A 255 9.66 1.42 -6.90
CA ASN A 255 9.97 2.13 -5.67
C ASN A 255 8.72 2.76 -5.05
N SER A 256 7.76 3.23 -5.85
CA SER A 256 6.49 3.81 -5.37
C SER A 256 5.50 2.75 -4.90
N LEU A 257 5.33 1.66 -5.64
CA LEU A 257 4.52 0.49 -5.27
C LEU A 257 5.18 -0.35 -4.18
N MET A 258 6.50 -0.25 -4.04
CA MET A 258 7.27 -0.83 -2.97
C MET A 258 7.69 0.22 -1.92
N GLY A 259 7.11 1.43 -1.91
CA GLY A 259 7.36 2.49 -0.92
C GLY A 259 8.82 2.81 -0.53
N THR A 260 9.82 2.44 -1.32
CA THR A 260 11.23 2.75 -1.04
C THR A 260 11.51 4.18 -1.50
N GLY A 261 11.27 5.14 -0.61
CA GLY A 261 11.90 6.46 -0.71
C GLY A 261 13.41 6.30 -0.58
N GLU A 262 14.17 6.99 -1.43
CA GLU A 262 15.62 7.11 -1.28
C GLU A 262 15.91 7.81 0.04
N ASP A 263 16.50 7.10 1.00
CA ASP A 263 17.20 7.72 2.12
C ASP A 263 18.45 8.38 1.53
N ASP A 264 18.36 9.67 1.20
CA ASP A 264 19.54 10.51 0.99
C ASP A 264 20.22 10.67 2.37
N ASP A 265 21.15 9.78 2.66
CA ASP A 265 22.14 9.97 3.73
C ASP A 265 23.02 11.17 3.34
N THR A 266 22.58 12.37 3.71
CA THR A 266 23.48 13.52 3.84
C THR A 266 24.37 13.27 5.06
N GLU A 267 25.55 12.70 4.84
CA GLU A 267 26.61 12.72 5.84
C GLU A 267 27.12 14.16 6.02
N ASP A 268 27.00 14.60 7.28
CA ASP A 268 27.41 15.87 7.83
C ASP A 268 28.88 16.22 7.58
N GLY A 269 29.14 17.52 7.48
CA GLY A 269 30.45 18.11 7.32
C GLY A 269 31.40 17.83 8.49
N GLN A 270 32.65 17.54 8.13
CA GLN A 270 33.79 17.81 9.00
C GLN A 270 34.31 19.22 8.71
N GLU A 271 33.95 20.15 9.59
CA GLU A 271 34.82 21.27 9.92
C GLU A 271 36.12 20.69 10.48
N ASP A 272 37.25 20.96 9.82
CA ASP A 272 38.55 20.92 10.49
C ASP A 272 39.27 22.23 10.26
N SER A 273 39.47 22.93 11.37
CA SER A 273 40.05 24.25 11.48
C SER A 273 41.59 24.18 11.47
N SER A 274 42.19 24.83 10.46
CA SER A 274 43.42 25.66 10.51
C SER A 274 44.76 24.99 10.97
N PRO A 275 45.93 25.38 10.43
CA PRO A 275 46.49 26.71 10.67
C PRO A 275 47.19 27.38 9.47
N ILE A 276 47.27 28.70 9.60
CA ILE A 276 48.15 29.60 8.86
C ILE A 276 49.60 29.31 9.26
N GLU A 277 50.49 29.15 8.28
CA GLU A 277 51.89 29.59 8.38
C GLU A 277 52.17 30.50 7.17
N LEU A 278 52.56 31.74 7.47
CA LEU A 278 53.05 32.76 6.54
C LEU A 278 54.56 32.84 6.77
N ASP A 279 55.36 32.32 5.84
CA ASP A 279 56.83 32.15 5.95
C ASP A 279 57.34 31.34 7.16
#